data_AF-A0AAD5B3T3-F1
#
_entry.id   AF-A0AAD5B3T3-F1
#
_cell.length_a   1.000
_cell.length_b   1.000
_cell.length_c   1.000
_cell.angle_alpha   90.00
_cell.angle_beta   90.00
_cell.angle_gamma   90.00
#
_symmetry.space_group_name_H-M   'P 1'
#
loop_
_entity.id
_entity.type
_entity.pdbx_description
1 polymer ?
#
loop_
_entity_poly.entity_id
_entity_poly.type
_entity_poly.pdbx_seq_one_letter_code
_entity_poly.pdbx_strand_id
1 'polypeptide(L)'
;MASSMSGMFTGQQQQQQQAPPPPPSGTHPPPPGPGAPGNRALCNTLVDDLEASFEVRLLLVKSGDVVRVDQCIQRFLDVARQTECFFLQKRLQLSVQKPEQVEKEDISELRNELQRKEMLIQKHLTKIHHWQQVLEDINVQHKKPTELPQGPLAFLEQASANLPAPMKPN
;
A
#
# COMPACT_ATOMS: atom_id res chain seq x y z
N MET A 1 45.26 -0.08 34.24
CA MET A 1 44.94 -1.50 34.54
C MET A 1 44.81 -2.22 33.22
N ALA A 2 45.72 -3.15 32.97
CA ALA A 2 45.82 -3.99 31.79
C ALA A 2 45.45 -5.43 32.17
N SER A 3 44.79 -6.15 31.26
CA SER A 3 44.69 -7.63 31.12
C SER A 3 44.00 -7.85 29.76
N SER A 4 44.62 -8.23 28.64
CA SER A 4 45.45 -9.39 28.30
C SER A 4 44.79 -10.73 28.60
N MET A 5 44.43 -11.50 27.57
CA MET A 5 44.87 -12.88 27.35
C MET A 5 44.68 -13.28 25.88
N SER A 6 45.79 -13.31 25.15
CA SER A 6 45.96 -14.03 23.89
C SER A 6 45.94 -15.53 24.14
N GLY A 7 45.33 -16.29 23.25
CA GLY A 7 45.34 -17.75 23.31
C GLY A 7 44.87 -18.43 22.04
N MET A 8 45.86 -18.85 21.24
CA MET A 8 45.90 -20.17 20.58
C MET A 8 44.92 -20.47 19.43
N PHE A 9 45.35 -20.20 18.19
CA PHE A 9 45.23 -21.25 17.16
C PHE A 9 46.30 -21.08 16.08
N THR A 10 47.10 -22.13 15.95
CA THR A 10 48.21 -22.33 15.02
C THR A 10 47.72 -22.91 13.70
N GLY A 11 48.24 -22.39 12.59
CA GLY A 11 48.63 -23.19 11.41
C GLY A 11 47.55 -23.69 10.46
N GLN A 12 47.48 -23.10 9.27
CA GLN A 12 47.48 -23.74 7.93
C GLN A 12 47.05 -22.68 6.91
N GLN A 13 47.97 -22.18 6.11
CA GLN A 13 48.32 -22.69 4.78
C GLN A 13 47.32 -22.23 3.71
N GLN A 14 47.85 -21.46 2.75
CA GLN A 14 47.26 -21.10 1.47
C GLN A 14 46.59 -22.29 0.79
N GLN A 15 45.31 -22.15 0.43
CA GLN A 15 44.77 -22.78 -0.76
C GLN A 15 43.66 -21.91 -1.36
N GLN A 16 43.97 -21.46 -2.59
CA GLN A 16 43.09 -21.01 -3.67
C GLN A 16 41.62 -20.73 -3.38
N GLN A 17 41.24 -19.47 -3.63
CA GLN A 17 39.89 -19.03 -3.95
C GLN A 17 39.20 -19.98 -4.93
N GLN A 18 38.26 -20.78 -4.43
CA GLN A 18 37.14 -21.28 -5.22
C GLN A 18 35.91 -20.51 -4.78
N ALA A 19 35.36 -19.72 -5.70
CA ALA A 19 34.04 -19.13 -5.55
C ALA A 19 33.01 -20.25 -5.36
N PRO A 20 31.99 -20.09 -4.50
CA PRO A 20 30.91 -21.06 -4.41
C PRO A 20 30.22 -21.19 -5.79
N PRO A 21 29.84 -22.40 -6.21
CA PRO A 21 29.11 -22.58 -7.47
C PRO A 21 27.79 -21.78 -7.41
N PRO A 22 27.34 -21.19 -8.55
CA PRO A 22 26.05 -20.56 -8.59
C PRO A 22 24.96 -21.58 -8.22
N PRO A 23 23.90 -21.17 -7.50
CA PRO A 23 22.77 -22.05 -7.23
C PRO A 23 22.21 -22.58 -8.55
N PRO A 24 21.73 -23.84 -8.59
CA PRO A 24 21.08 -24.36 -9.77
C PRO A 24 19.98 -23.38 -10.19
N SER A 25 19.96 -23.04 -11.47
CA SER A 25 18.93 -22.25 -12.12
C SER A 25 17.61 -23.02 -12.06
N GLY A 26 17.01 -23.03 -10.87
CA GLY A 26 15.68 -23.53 -10.62
C GLY A 26 14.74 -22.66 -11.41
N THR A 27 14.20 -23.24 -12.47
CA THR A 27 13.02 -22.82 -13.20
C THR A 27 12.12 -21.95 -12.33
N HIS A 28 12.07 -20.65 -12.64
CA HIS A 28 11.02 -19.79 -12.14
C HIS A 28 9.68 -20.49 -12.40
N PRO A 29 8.82 -20.71 -11.38
CA PRO A 29 7.45 -21.04 -11.67
C PRO A 29 6.88 -19.90 -12.52
N PRO A 30 6.20 -20.19 -13.64
CA PRO A 30 5.60 -19.16 -14.45
C PRO A 30 4.59 -18.38 -13.58
N PRO A 31 4.31 -17.10 -13.91
CA PRO A 31 3.30 -16.34 -13.19
C PRO A 31 1.98 -17.13 -13.18
N PRO A 32 1.15 -17.04 -12.13
CA PRO A 32 -0.11 -17.75 -12.09
C PRO A 32 -0.98 -17.25 -13.24
N GLY A 33 -1.01 -18.04 -14.32
CA GLY A 33 -1.93 -17.84 -15.43
C GLY A 33 -3.37 -17.98 -14.94
N PRO A 34 -4.35 -17.44 -15.68
CA PRO A 34 -5.72 -17.45 -15.26
C PRO A 34 -6.24 -18.90 -15.23
N GLY A 35 -6.41 -19.43 -14.01
CA GLY A 35 -7.24 -20.61 -13.74
C GLY A 35 -6.58 -21.95 -14.02
N ALA A 36 -6.03 -22.57 -12.98
CA ALA A 36 -5.93 -24.02 -12.94
C ALA A 36 -7.35 -24.64 -13.07
N PRO A 37 -7.60 -25.54 -14.04
CA PRO A 37 -8.94 -26.07 -14.29
C PRO A 37 -9.39 -27.09 -13.23
N GLY A 38 -8.50 -27.56 -12.35
CA GLY A 38 -8.80 -28.63 -11.41
C GLY A 38 -9.84 -28.27 -10.34
N ASN A 39 -9.90 -27.01 -9.90
CA ASN A 39 -10.75 -26.62 -8.77
C ASN A 39 -12.11 -26.01 -9.16
N ARG A 40 -12.21 -25.46 -10.39
CA ARG A 40 -13.47 -24.94 -10.94
C ARG A 40 -14.35 -26.04 -11.54
N ALA A 41 -13.76 -27.14 -12.02
CA ALA A 41 -14.54 -28.27 -12.51
C ALA A 41 -15.31 -28.95 -11.37
N LEU A 42 -14.66 -29.15 -10.21
CA LEU A 42 -15.25 -29.81 -9.04
C LEU A 42 -16.46 -29.09 -8.44
N CYS A 43 -16.54 -27.75 -8.53
CA CYS A 43 -17.68 -27.02 -7.97
C CYS A 43 -18.92 -27.04 -8.85
N ASN A 44 -18.72 -27.11 -10.17
CA ASN A 44 -19.83 -27.30 -11.09
C ASN A 44 -20.39 -28.71 -10.91
N THR A 45 -19.52 -29.72 -10.79
CA THR A 45 -19.96 -31.11 -10.63
C THR A 45 -20.72 -31.38 -9.33
N LEU A 46 -20.43 -30.71 -8.20
CA LEU A 46 -21.18 -30.96 -6.95
C LEU A 46 -22.64 -30.50 -7.03
N VAL A 47 -22.88 -29.35 -7.68
CA VAL A 47 -24.22 -28.83 -7.90
C VAL A 47 -24.96 -29.71 -8.92
N ASP A 48 -24.27 -30.12 -9.99
CA ASP A 48 -24.80 -31.06 -10.98
C ASP A 48 -25.14 -32.42 -10.34
N ASP A 49 -24.29 -32.94 -9.45
CA ASP A 49 -24.50 -34.20 -8.72
C ASP A 49 -25.66 -34.10 -7.72
N LEU A 50 -25.85 -32.92 -7.10
CA LEU A 50 -26.97 -32.64 -6.21
C LEU A 50 -28.29 -32.61 -6.99
N GLU A 51 -28.30 -31.93 -8.14
CA GLU A 51 -29.45 -31.87 -9.06
C GLU A 51 -29.80 -33.27 -9.58
N ALA A 52 -28.82 -34.03 -10.05
CA ALA A 52 -29.01 -35.41 -10.50
C ALA A 52 -29.57 -36.31 -9.37
N SER A 53 -29.08 -36.14 -8.13
CA SER A 53 -29.58 -36.90 -6.97
C SER A 53 -31.01 -36.54 -6.61
N PHE A 54 -31.43 -35.29 -6.84
CA PHE A 54 -32.81 -34.84 -6.66
C PHE A 54 -33.75 -35.44 -7.72
N GLU A 55 -33.34 -35.42 -8.99
CA GLU A 55 -34.14 -35.98 -10.09
C GLU A 55 -34.35 -37.49 -9.95
N VAL A 56 -33.28 -38.22 -9.59
CA VAL A 56 -33.36 -39.66 -9.31
C VAL A 56 -34.33 -39.95 -8.16
N ARG A 57 -34.30 -39.15 -7.10
CA ARG A 57 -35.25 -39.28 -5.98
C ARG A 57 -36.67 -39.07 -6.43
N LEU A 58 -36.92 -37.99 -7.18
CA LEU A 58 -38.25 -37.63 -7.64
C LEU A 58 -38.86 -38.74 -8.52
N LEU A 59 -38.06 -39.33 -9.41
CA LEU A 59 -38.45 -40.49 -10.21
C LEU A 59 -38.77 -41.71 -9.36
N LEU A 60 -37.96 -41.99 -8.35
CA LEU A 60 -38.10 -43.18 -7.52
C LEU A 60 -39.33 -43.10 -6.61
N VAL A 61 -39.60 -41.93 -6.04
CA VAL A 61 -40.84 -41.64 -5.30
C VAL A 61 -42.07 -41.83 -6.18
N LYS A 62 -42.02 -41.36 -7.44
CA LYS A 62 -43.11 -41.56 -8.42
C LYS A 62 -43.33 -43.04 -8.77
N SER A 63 -42.29 -43.87 -8.69
CA SER A 63 -42.38 -45.31 -8.98
C SER A 63 -42.87 -46.18 -7.80
N GLY A 64 -42.95 -45.63 -6.58
CA GLY A 64 -43.43 -46.34 -5.39
C GLY A 64 -42.45 -47.35 -4.77
N ASP A 65 -41.20 -47.37 -5.22
CA ASP A 65 -40.15 -48.32 -4.78
C ASP A 65 -39.49 -47.85 -3.47
N VAL A 66 -40.20 -48.05 -2.35
CA VAL A 66 -39.88 -47.47 -1.04
C VAL A 66 -38.48 -47.86 -0.51
N VAL A 67 -38.02 -49.09 -0.79
CA VAL A 67 -36.70 -49.56 -0.33
C VAL A 67 -35.57 -48.84 -1.06
N ARG A 68 -35.72 -48.60 -2.37
CA ARG A 68 -34.72 -47.84 -3.13
C ARG A 68 -34.79 -46.34 -2.79
N VAL A 69 -35.97 -45.84 -2.39
CA VAL A 69 -36.15 -44.45 -1.92
C VAL A 69 -35.24 -44.15 -0.73
N ASP A 70 -35.13 -45.01 0.28
CA ASP A 70 -34.30 -44.76 1.47
C ASP A 70 -32.79 -44.69 1.19
N GLN A 71 -32.31 -45.43 0.19
CA GLN A 71 -30.91 -45.33 -0.24
C GLN A 71 -30.65 -44.05 -1.06
N CYS A 72 -31.63 -43.62 -1.86
CA CYS A 72 -31.57 -42.38 -2.62
C CYS A 72 -31.68 -41.13 -1.72
N ILE A 73 -32.67 -41.12 -0.81
CA ILE A 73 -32.50 -40.89 0.63
C ILE A 73 -31.12 -40.38 1.11
N GLN A 74 -30.34 -41.35 1.55
CA GLN A 74 -29.04 -41.15 2.12
C GLN A 74 -28.08 -40.44 1.15
N ARG A 75 -28.04 -40.86 -0.12
CA ARG A 75 -27.12 -40.29 -1.14
C ARG A 75 -27.31 -38.80 -1.34
N PHE A 76 -28.54 -38.32 -1.53
CA PHE A 76 -28.79 -36.89 -1.72
C PHE A 76 -28.44 -36.09 -0.47
N LEU A 77 -28.69 -36.62 0.74
CA LEU A 77 -28.27 -35.94 1.97
C LEU A 77 -26.75 -35.84 2.07
N ASP A 78 -26.01 -36.87 1.64
CA ASP A 78 -24.55 -36.84 1.62
C ASP A 78 -24.00 -35.82 0.61
N VAL A 79 -24.56 -35.77 -0.60
CA VAL A 79 -24.17 -34.78 -1.63
C VAL A 79 -24.57 -33.36 -1.23
N ALA A 80 -25.74 -33.17 -0.62
CA ALA A 80 -26.19 -31.88 -0.10
C ALA A 80 -25.24 -31.37 1.00
N ARG A 81 -24.87 -32.23 1.95
CA ARG A 81 -23.90 -31.91 3.00
C ARG A 81 -22.53 -31.58 2.41
N GLN A 82 -22.06 -32.35 1.41
CA GLN A 82 -20.78 -32.08 0.74
C GLN A 82 -20.80 -30.72 0.04
N THR A 83 -21.90 -30.40 -0.65
CA THR A 83 -22.11 -29.11 -1.33
C THR A 83 -22.10 -27.96 -0.34
N GLU A 84 -22.83 -28.09 0.78
CA GLU A 84 -22.82 -27.10 1.86
C GLU A 84 -21.41 -26.88 2.43
N CYS A 85 -20.72 -27.98 2.82
CA CYS A 85 -19.35 -27.90 3.34
C CYS A 85 -18.40 -27.20 2.37
N PHE A 86 -18.51 -27.49 1.07
CA PHE A 86 -17.71 -26.85 0.04
C PHE A 86 -17.92 -25.34 0.02
N PHE A 87 -19.18 -24.87 -0.03
CA PHE A 87 -19.47 -23.44 -0.09
C PHE A 87 -19.14 -22.71 1.22
N LEU A 88 -19.35 -23.36 2.38
CA LEU A 88 -18.93 -22.83 3.67
C LEU A 88 -17.41 -22.64 3.73
N GLN A 89 -16.64 -23.64 3.29
CA GLN A 89 -15.18 -23.58 3.23
C GLN A 89 -14.71 -22.43 2.33
N LYS A 90 -15.30 -22.28 1.14
CA LYS A 90 -14.97 -21.19 0.23
C LYS A 90 -15.31 -19.82 0.80
N ARG A 91 -16.47 -19.69 1.45
CA ARG A 91 -16.88 -18.44 2.12
C ARG A 91 -15.92 -18.07 3.25
N LEU A 92 -15.51 -19.05 4.07
CA LEU A 92 -14.51 -18.85 5.13
C LEU A 92 -13.15 -18.42 4.56
N GLN A 93 -12.72 -19.06 3.47
CA GLN A 93 -11.48 -18.70 2.79
C GLN A 93 -11.49 -17.23 2.34
N LEU A 94 -12.61 -16.77 1.77
CA LEU A 94 -12.78 -15.38 1.37
C LEU A 94 -12.86 -14.42 2.56
N SER A 95 -13.49 -14.81 3.68
CA SER A 95 -13.59 -13.93 4.86
C SER A 95 -12.24 -13.66 5.52
N VAL A 96 -11.29 -14.58 5.42
CA VAL A 96 -9.92 -14.37 5.92
C VAL A 96 -9.10 -13.51 4.98
N GLN A 97 -9.29 -13.65 3.66
CA GLN A 97 -8.51 -12.93 2.64
C GLN A 97 -8.99 -11.49 2.42
N LYS A 98 -10.30 -11.23 2.51
CA LYS A 98 -10.89 -9.91 2.30
C LYS A 98 -10.31 -8.81 3.19
N PRO A 99 -10.16 -8.97 4.52
CA PRO A 99 -9.57 -7.92 5.36
C PRO A 99 -8.11 -7.63 5.00
N GLU A 100 -7.32 -8.66 4.69
CA GLU A 100 -5.92 -8.49 4.26
C GLU A 100 -5.82 -7.70 2.94
N GLN A 101 -6.74 -7.92 2.01
CA GLN A 101 -6.79 -7.16 0.76
C GLN A 101 -7.12 -5.70 0.99
N VAL A 102 -8.14 -5.40 1.82
CA VAL A 102 -8.52 -4.02 2.15
C VAL A 102 -7.35 -3.28 2.80
N GLU A 103 -6.66 -3.92 3.75
CA GLU A 103 -5.50 -3.32 4.39
C GLU A 103 -4.37 -3.02 3.39
N LYS A 104 -4.12 -3.91 2.42
CA LYS A 104 -3.12 -3.68 1.36
C LYS A 104 -3.50 -2.49 0.46
N GLU A 105 -4.77 -2.37 0.11
CA GLU A 105 -5.30 -1.25 -0.67
C GLU A 105 -5.12 0.07 0.11
N ASP A 106 -5.52 0.09 1.39
CA ASP A 106 -5.38 1.25 2.27
C ASP A 106 -3.90 1.67 2.45
N ILE A 107 -3.01 0.70 2.68
CA ILE A 107 -1.56 0.95 2.78
C ILE A 107 -1.03 1.56 1.48
N SER A 108 -1.48 1.05 0.33
CA SER A 108 -1.07 1.59 -0.97
C SER A 108 -1.58 3.01 -1.18
N GLU A 109 -2.83 3.30 -0.82
CA GLU A 109 -3.40 4.64 -0.90
C GLU A 109 -2.65 5.63 0.00
N LEU A 110 -2.39 5.25 1.25
CA LEU A 110 -1.64 6.06 2.21
C LEU A 110 -0.21 6.35 1.73
N ARG A 111 0.46 5.37 1.13
CA ARG A 111 1.80 5.56 0.55
C ARG A 111 1.79 6.58 -0.59
N ASN A 112 0.82 6.49 -1.49
CA ASN A 112 0.69 7.43 -2.60
C ASN A 112 0.38 8.85 -2.09
N GLU A 113 -0.52 8.97 -1.12
CA GLU A 113 -0.88 10.27 -0.54
C GLU A 113 0.30 10.88 0.24
N LEU A 114 1.07 10.07 0.98
CA LEU A 114 2.30 10.53 1.64
C LEU A 114 3.29 11.08 0.62
N GLN A 115 3.60 10.34 -0.45
CA GLN A 115 4.52 10.77 -1.50
C GLN A 115 4.06 12.09 -2.15
N ARG A 116 2.75 12.22 -2.41
CA ARG A 116 2.17 13.44 -2.96
C ARG A 116 2.34 14.63 -2.01
N LYS A 117 2.13 14.43 -0.71
CA LYS A 117 2.35 15.46 0.31
C LYS A 117 3.82 15.85 0.43
N GLU A 118 4.75 14.89 0.39
CA GLU A 118 6.19 15.15 0.41
C GLU A 118 6.62 16.03 -0.76
N MET A 119 6.16 15.72 -1.97
CA MET A 119 6.42 16.53 -3.16
C MET A 119 5.86 17.95 -3.03
N LEU A 120 4.67 18.10 -2.43
CA LEU A 120 4.06 19.40 -2.19
C LEU A 120 4.87 20.22 -1.18
N ILE A 121 5.32 19.60 -0.09
CA ILE A 121 6.19 20.23 0.91
C ILE A 121 7.49 20.69 0.27
N GLN A 122 8.16 19.82 -0.50
CA GLN A 122 9.38 20.18 -1.23
C GLN A 122 9.17 21.39 -2.13
N LYS A 123 8.08 21.41 -2.90
CA LYS A 123 7.71 22.57 -3.75
C LYS A 123 7.54 23.85 -2.94
N HIS A 124 6.95 23.79 -1.75
CA HIS A 124 6.79 24.96 -0.88
C HIS A 124 8.13 25.42 -0.28
N LEU A 125 8.98 24.49 0.15
CA LEU A 125 10.32 24.80 0.65
C LEU A 125 11.17 25.50 -0.41
N THR A 126 11.14 25.03 -1.67
CA THR A 126 11.81 25.71 -2.78
C THR A 126 11.37 27.16 -2.94
N LYS A 127 10.07 27.43 -2.83
CA LYS A 127 9.55 28.81 -2.89
C LYS A 127 10.04 29.65 -1.72
N ILE A 128 10.05 29.10 -0.51
CA ILE A 128 10.54 29.80 0.68
C ILE A 128 12.01 30.18 0.50
N HIS A 129 12.86 29.26 0.06
CA HIS A 129 14.26 29.54 -0.23
C HIS A 129 14.44 30.62 -1.30
N HIS A 130 13.64 30.57 -2.37
CA HIS A 130 13.66 31.62 -3.39
C HIS A 130 13.33 33.00 -2.80
N TRP A 131 12.28 33.11 -1.99
CA TRP A 131 11.92 34.38 -1.36
C TRP A 131 12.96 34.86 -0.34
N GLN A 132 13.55 33.95 0.43
CA GLN A 132 14.67 34.28 1.32
C GLN A 132 15.84 34.88 0.54
N GLN A 133 16.21 34.27 -0.60
CA GLN A 133 17.26 34.79 -1.48
C GLN A 133 16.92 36.21 -2.00
N VAL A 134 15.70 36.41 -2.49
CA VAL A 134 15.26 37.72 -2.99
C VAL A 134 15.34 38.79 -1.89
N LEU A 135 14.97 38.44 -0.64
CA LEU A 135 15.07 39.35 0.50
C LEU A 135 16.54 39.67 0.87
N GLU A 136 17.42 38.68 0.84
CA GLU A 136 18.86 38.85 1.08
C GLU A 136 19.48 39.76 0.01
N ASP A 137 19.17 39.54 -1.27
CA ASP A 137 19.67 40.35 -2.39
C ASP A 137 19.25 41.83 -2.26
N ILE A 138 17.99 42.09 -1.87
CA ILE A 138 17.50 43.44 -1.60
C ILE A 138 18.23 44.08 -0.41
N ASN A 139 18.44 43.33 0.66
CA ASN A 139 19.09 43.84 1.88
C ASN A 139 20.59 44.12 1.67
N VAL A 140 21.27 43.37 0.80
CA VAL A 140 22.66 43.60 0.41
C VAL A 140 22.80 44.85 -0.46
N GLN A 141 21.87 45.11 -1.38
CA GLN A 141 21.90 46.32 -2.22
C GLN A 141 21.77 47.62 -1.40
N HIS A 142 21.05 47.59 -0.27
CA HIS A 142 20.95 48.73 0.66
C HIS A 142 22.19 48.93 1.54
N LYS A 143 23.18 48.02 1.51
CA LYS A 143 24.42 48.13 2.30
C LYS A 143 25.63 48.66 1.52
N LYS A 144 25.47 49.15 0.28
CA LYS A 144 26.50 50.02 -0.30
C LYS A 144 26.48 51.35 0.47
N PRO A 145 27.58 51.74 1.15
CA PRO A 145 27.64 52.99 1.89
C PRO A 145 27.60 54.16 0.92
N THR A 146 26.41 54.66 0.64
CA THR A 146 26.20 56.05 0.27
C THR A 146 25.73 56.74 1.55
N GLU A 147 26.42 57.82 1.90
CA GLU A 147 26.27 58.58 3.14
C GLU A 147 24.80 58.84 3.53
N LEU A 148 24.49 58.65 4.82
CA LEU A 148 23.21 58.92 5.47
C LEU A 148 22.83 60.43 5.45
N PRO A 149 21.58 60.82 5.79
CA PRO A 149 20.39 60.01 6.06
C PRO A 149 19.09 60.59 5.46
N GLN A 150 18.12 59.77 5.05
CA GLN A 150 16.69 60.02 5.28
C GLN A 150 15.88 58.80 4.81
N GLY A 151 15.34 58.05 5.75
CA GLY A 151 14.48 56.90 5.45
C GLY A 151 13.11 57.35 4.89
N PRO A 152 12.28 56.41 4.38
CA PRO A 152 10.98 56.71 3.76
C PRO A 152 10.03 57.55 4.64
N LEU A 153 10.16 57.43 5.96
CA LEU A 153 9.41 58.24 6.93
C LEU A 153 9.75 59.73 6.88
N ALA A 154 10.99 60.07 6.55
CA ALA A 154 11.39 61.47 6.51
C ALA A 154 10.74 62.25 5.37
N PHE A 155 10.39 61.57 4.27
CA PHE A 155 9.65 62.18 3.16
C PHE A 155 8.20 62.50 3.56
N LEU A 156 7.58 61.63 4.36
CA LEU A 156 6.24 61.85 4.91
C LEU A 156 6.25 62.98 5.95
N GLU A 157 7.30 63.04 6.77
CA GLU A 157 7.47 64.05 7.81
C GLU A 157 7.70 65.45 7.20
N GLN A 158 8.54 65.57 6.16
CA GLN A 158 8.73 66.81 5.40
C GLN A 158 7.46 67.29 4.70
N ALA A 159 6.62 66.38 4.18
CA ALA A 159 5.36 66.74 3.55
C ALA A 159 4.35 67.32 4.57
N SER A 160 4.38 66.84 5.81
CA SER A 160 3.50 67.33 6.88
C SER A 160 3.90 68.73 7.38
N ALA A 161 5.21 69.04 7.39
CA ALA A 161 5.75 70.31 7.85
C ALA A 161 5.51 71.50 6.90
N ASN A 162 5.02 71.27 5.69
CA ASN A 162 4.84 72.31 4.65
C ASN A 162 3.35 72.71 4.44
N LEU A 163 2.46 72.34 5.36
CA LEU A 163 1.05 72.73 5.30
C LEU A 163 0.88 74.18 5.81
N PRO A 164 0.26 75.10 5.03
CA PRO A 164 -0.02 76.45 5.48
C PRO A 164 -1.02 76.44 6.66
N ALA A 165 -0.78 77.26 7.68
CA ALA A 165 -1.64 77.35 8.85
C ALA A 165 -3.09 77.74 8.48
N PRO A 166 -4.12 77.17 9.14
CA PRO A 166 -5.51 77.50 8.82
C PRO A 166 -5.83 78.94 9.17
N MET A 167 -6.23 79.72 8.15
CA MET A 167 -6.74 81.08 8.34
C MET A 167 -8.06 81.02 9.12
N LYS A 168 -8.13 81.73 10.25
CA LYS A 168 -9.34 81.83 11.09
C LYS A 168 -10.44 82.60 10.35
N PRO A 169 -11.69 82.10 10.32
CA PRO A 169 -12.82 82.86 9.78
C PRO A 169 -13.22 84.00 10.73
N ASN A 170 -13.64 85.12 10.14
CA ASN A 170 -14.15 86.34 10.79
C ASN A 170 -15.68 86.31 10.82
#